data_AF-A0A0R2S8Z6-F1
#
_entry.id   AF-A0A0R2S8Z6-F1
#
_cell.length_a   1.000
_cell.length_b   1.000
_cell.length_c   1.000
_cell.angle_alpha   90.00
_cell.angle_beta   90.00
_cell.angle_gamma   90.00
#
_symmetry.space_group_name_H-M   'P 1'
#
loop_
_entity.id
_entity.type
_entity.pdbx_description
1 polymer ?
#
loop_
_entity_poly.entity_id
_entity_poly.type
_entity_poly.pdbx_seq_one_letter_code
_entity_poly.pdbx_strand_id
1 'polypeptide(L)'
;MTHDEILAVLNSRCAGTLMETLGIEYTSMTDDSLTARMPVTPGHLQPVGLLHGGATVALAETVGSAASQIFLVDPHNYVAVGLEIAANHVRSARSGFV
;
A
#
# COMPACT_ATOMS: atom_id res chain seq x y z
N MET A 1 19.50 -8.06 2.68
CA MET A 1 19.06 -7.32 1.48
C MET A 1 19.16 -5.84 1.79
N THR A 2 19.56 -5.01 0.83
CA THR A 2 19.46 -3.55 0.95
C THR A 2 18.00 -3.10 0.87
N HIS A 3 17.70 -1.85 1.25
CA HIS A 3 16.34 -1.30 1.11
C HIS A 3 15.86 -1.34 -0.34
N ASP A 4 16.73 -1.01 -1.30
CA ASP A 4 16.39 -1.04 -2.72
C ASP A 4 16.07 -2.47 -3.21
N GLU A 5 16.83 -3.47 -2.75
CA GLU A 5 16.54 -4.87 -3.05
C GLU A 5 15.19 -5.31 -2.48
N ILE A 6 14.85 -4.87 -1.27
CA ILE A 6 13.56 -5.18 -0.64
C ILE A 6 12.42 -4.53 -1.43
N LEU A 7 12.54 -3.24 -1.76
CA LEU A 7 11.54 -2.53 -2.56
C LEU A 7 11.33 -3.18 -3.94
N ALA A 8 12.40 -3.62 -4.59
CA ALA A 8 12.31 -4.34 -5.86
C ALA A 8 11.52 -5.66 -5.72
N VAL A 9 11.76 -6.43 -4.66
CA VAL A 9 11.01 -7.67 -4.38
C VAL A 9 9.55 -7.37 -4.09
N LEU A 10 9.23 -6.35 -3.28
CA LEU A 10 7.84 -5.98 -2.99
C LEU A 10 7.09 -5.58 -4.26
N ASN A 11 7.66 -4.70 -5.08
CA ASN A 11 7.03 -4.25 -6.31
C ASN A 11 6.86 -5.38 -7.33
N SER A 12 7.80 -6.33 -7.42
CA SER A 12 7.66 -7.51 -8.29
C SER A 12 6.49 -8.43 -7.92
N ARG A 13 6.07 -8.40 -6.64
CA ARG A 13 4.96 -9.20 -6.12
C ARG A 13 3.59 -8.54 -6.34
N CYS A 14 3.55 -7.31 -6.84
CA CYS A 14 2.30 -6.62 -7.12
C CYS A 14 1.58 -7.15 -8.38
N ALA A 15 2.28 -7.80 -9.31
CA ALA A 15 1.71 -8.28 -10.57
C ALA A 15 0.57 -9.29 -10.33
N GLY A 16 -0.55 -9.11 -11.01
CA GLY A 16 -1.76 -9.92 -10.90
C GLY A 16 -2.58 -9.69 -9.63
N THR A 17 -2.32 -8.61 -8.88
CA THR A 17 -2.98 -8.34 -7.59
C THR A 17 -3.79 -7.04 -7.60
N LEU A 18 -4.46 -6.76 -6.48
CA LEU A 18 -5.12 -5.48 -6.27
C LEU A 18 -4.13 -4.30 -6.32
N MET A 19 -2.89 -4.48 -5.87
CA MET A 19 -1.88 -3.43 -5.91
C MET A 19 -1.56 -3.00 -7.34
N GLU A 20 -1.42 -3.95 -8.27
CA GLU A 20 -1.29 -3.62 -9.70
C GLU A 20 -2.55 -2.95 -10.24
N THR A 21 -3.73 -3.46 -9.89
CA THR A 21 -5.02 -2.89 -10.32
C THR A 21 -5.17 -1.42 -9.90
N LEU A 22 -4.69 -1.06 -8.72
CA LEU A 22 -4.72 0.30 -8.18
C LEU A 22 -3.47 1.12 -8.51
N GLY A 23 -2.46 0.53 -9.18
CA GLY A 23 -1.19 1.19 -9.47
C GLY A 23 -0.37 1.57 -8.22
N ILE A 24 -0.48 0.78 -7.14
CA ILE A 24 0.29 0.99 -5.91
C ILE A 24 1.76 0.63 -6.14
N GLU A 25 2.66 1.52 -5.72
CA GLU A 25 4.11 1.36 -5.84
C GLU A 25 4.78 1.67 -4.49
N TYR A 26 5.64 0.77 -4.00
CA TYR A 26 6.50 1.05 -2.85
C TYR A 26 7.68 1.91 -3.29
N THR A 27 7.88 3.06 -2.64
CA THR A 27 8.78 4.12 -3.11
C THR A 27 9.99 4.35 -2.22
N SER A 28 9.90 4.07 -0.92
CA SER A 28 11.02 4.23 0.00
C SER A 28 10.88 3.37 1.24
N MET A 29 12.01 3.02 1.83
CA MET A 29 12.11 2.27 3.08
C MET A 29 13.24 2.83 3.95
N THR A 30 12.99 2.89 5.25
CA THR A 30 13.98 3.13 6.31
C THR A 30 14.00 1.93 7.24
N ASP A 31 14.86 1.97 8.26
CA ASP A 31 14.93 0.91 9.27
C ASP A 31 13.61 0.75 10.07
N ASP A 32 12.74 1.77 10.05
CA ASP A 32 11.52 1.88 10.84
C ASP A 32 10.26 2.24 10.03
N SER A 33 10.35 2.41 8.72
CA SER A 33 9.20 2.83 7.89
C SER A 33 9.22 2.26 6.49
N LEU A 34 8.02 2.09 5.92
CA LEU A 34 7.79 1.73 4.54
C LEU A 34 6.80 2.74 3.93
N THR A 35 7.14 3.26 2.77
CA THR A 35 6.30 4.22 2.03
C THR A 35 5.88 3.62 0.70
N ALA A 36 4.61 3.80 0.36
CA ALA A 36 4.08 3.55 -0.97
C ALA A 36 3.20 4.71 -1.41
N ARG A 37 2.90 4.76 -2.69
CA ARG A 37 1.97 5.73 -3.29
C ARG A 37 0.98 5.04 -4.21
N MET A 38 -0.17 5.67 -4.44
CA MET A 38 -1.19 5.24 -5.38
C MET A 38 -1.62 6.42 -6.26
N PRO A 39 -1.65 6.30 -7.60
CA PRO A 39 -2.17 7.35 -8.46
C PRO A 39 -3.67 7.51 -8.22
N VAL A 40 -4.19 8.74 -8.34
CA VAL A 40 -5.63 9.02 -8.33
C VAL A 40 -6.10 9.12 -9.77
N THR A 41 -6.63 8.00 -10.29
CA THR A 41 -7.14 7.87 -11.65
C THR A 41 -8.67 7.92 -11.67
N PRO A 42 -9.33 8.16 -12.83
CA PRO A 42 -10.79 8.07 -12.93
C PRO A 42 -11.38 6.74 -12.42
N GLY A 43 -10.62 5.63 -12.53
CA GLY A 43 -11.05 4.32 -12.03
C GLY A 43 -11.05 4.21 -10.50
N HIS A 44 -10.38 5.12 -9.78
CA HIS A 44 -10.31 5.12 -8.31
C HIS A 44 -11.30 6.11 -7.70
N LEU A 45 -12.01 6.89 -8.52
CA LEU A 45 -12.96 7.88 -8.03
C LEU A 45 -14.29 7.22 -7.67
N GLN A 46 -14.92 7.70 -6.61
CA GLN A 46 -16.32 7.44 -6.33
C GLN A 46 -17.24 8.34 -7.20
N PRO A 47 -18.55 8.06 -7.31
CA PRO A 47 -19.44 8.68 -8.30
C PRO A 47 -19.51 10.22 -8.34
N VAL A 48 -19.14 10.92 -7.25
CA VAL A 48 -19.09 12.39 -7.22
C VAL A 48 -17.70 12.97 -7.55
N GLY A 49 -16.78 12.16 -8.08
CA GLY A 49 -15.50 12.60 -8.62
C GLY A 49 -14.39 12.84 -7.59
N LEU A 50 -14.49 12.21 -6.41
CA LEU A 50 -13.44 12.22 -5.37
C LEU A 50 -12.80 10.84 -5.28
N LEU A 51 -11.57 10.74 -4.78
CA LEU A 51 -10.95 9.45 -4.46
C LEU A 51 -11.87 8.62 -3.56
N HIS A 52 -12.12 7.36 -3.95
CA HIS A 52 -12.91 6.43 -3.17
C HIS A 52 -12.19 6.10 -1.85
N GLY A 53 -12.90 6.22 -0.72
CA GLY A 53 -12.30 5.97 0.61
C GLY A 53 -11.69 4.58 0.74
N GLY A 54 -12.36 3.56 0.20
CA GLY A 54 -11.84 2.19 0.11
C GLY A 54 -10.53 2.06 -0.66
N ALA A 55 -10.24 2.91 -1.65
CA ALA A 55 -8.94 2.90 -2.33
C ALA A 55 -7.83 3.43 -1.41
N THR A 56 -8.13 4.44 -0.58
CA THR A 56 -7.21 4.90 0.47
C THR A 56 -6.94 3.82 1.52
N VAL A 57 -7.98 3.10 1.94
CA VAL A 57 -7.85 1.98 2.89
C VAL A 57 -7.06 0.82 2.28
N ALA A 58 -7.27 0.51 1.00
CA ALA A 58 -6.49 -0.51 0.29
C ALA A 58 -4.98 -0.16 0.24
N LEU A 59 -4.64 1.11 -0.02
CA LEU A 59 -3.24 1.58 0.07
C LEU A 59 -2.68 1.41 1.49
N ALA A 60 -3.44 1.84 2.51
CA ALA A 60 -3.01 1.74 3.91
C ALA A 60 -2.79 0.27 4.34
N GLU A 61 -3.73 -0.62 4.05
CA GLU A 61 -3.64 -2.05 4.37
C GLU A 61 -2.46 -2.71 3.63
N THR A 62 -2.23 -2.32 2.37
CA THR A 62 -1.10 -2.82 1.56
C THR A 62 0.23 -2.49 2.24
N VAL A 63 0.44 -1.23 2.61
CA VAL A 63 1.67 -0.78 3.28
C VAL A 63 1.83 -1.44 4.65
N GLY A 64 0.76 -1.45 5.46
CA GLY A 64 0.77 -2.03 6.80
C GLY A 64 1.07 -3.54 6.79
N SER A 65 0.48 -4.28 5.87
CA SER A 65 0.71 -5.72 5.72
C SER A 65 2.15 -6.02 5.30
N ALA A 66 2.68 -5.30 4.30
CA ALA A 66 4.06 -5.48 3.87
C ALA A 66 5.06 -5.12 4.96
N ALA A 67 4.86 -3.99 5.65
CA ALA A 67 5.69 -3.60 6.79
C ALA A 67 5.66 -4.66 7.89
N SER A 68 4.48 -5.18 8.24
CA SER A 68 4.33 -6.24 9.25
C SER A 68 5.10 -7.50 8.88
N GLN A 69 5.14 -7.87 7.60
CA GLN A 69 5.89 -9.04 7.14
C GLN A 69 7.40 -8.80 7.11
N ILE A 70 7.85 -7.60 6.77
CA ILE A 70 9.28 -7.23 6.68
C ILE A 70 9.91 -7.13 8.07
N PHE A 71 9.20 -6.52 9.02
CA PHE A 71 9.68 -6.30 10.38
C PHE A 71 9.32 -7.44 11.33
N LEU A 72 8.81 -8.56 10.81
CA LEU A 72 8.51 -9.75 11.59
C LEU A 72 9.80 -10.38 12.11
N VAL A 73 9.84 -10.72 13.39
CA VAL A 73 11.03 -11.29 14.05
C VAL A 73 11.39 -12.68 13.51
N ASP A 74 10.38 -13.46 13.14
CA ASP A 74 10.55 -14.82 12.62
C ASP A 74 9.68 -15.07 11.37
N PRO A 75 10.10 -14.52 10.20
CA PRO A 75 9.34 -14.60 8.97
C PRO A 75 9.39 -15.99 8.30
N HIS A 76 10.16 -16.94 8.85
CA HIS A 76 10.23 -18.30 8.34
C HIS A 76 9.15 -19.20 8.95
N ASN A 77 8.73 -18.92 10.17
CA ASN A 77 7.70 -19.70 10.88
C ASN A 77 6.35 -18.99 10.93
N TYR A 78 6.32 -17.67 10.71
CA TYR A 78 5.10 -16.88 10.83
C TYR A 78 4.83 -16.02 9.59
N VAL A 79 3.54 -15.79 9.35
CA VAL A 79 3.03 -14.89 8.31
C VAL A 79 2.10 -13.89 8.98
N ALA A 80 2.30 -12.61 8.70
CA ALA A 80 1.42 -11.55 9.18
C ALA A 80 0.16 -11.50 8.31
N VAL A 81 -1.01 -11.35 8.95
CA VAL A 81 -2.30 -11.15 8.27
C VAL A 81 -3.04 -9.98 8.88
N GLY A 82 -3.71 -9.20 8.04
CA GLY A 82 -4.59 -8.12 8.48
C GLY A 82 -5.73 -8.66 9.33
N LEU A 83 -6.00 -8.00 10.45
CA LEU A 83 -7.09 -8.37 11.36
C LEU A 83 -8.18 -7.29 11.38
N GLU A 84 -7.79 -6.03 11.51
CA GLU A 84 -8.70 -4.88 11.60
C GLU A 84 -8.01 -3.66 11.00
N ILE A 85 -8.80 -2.81 10.33
CA ILE A 85 -8.36 -1.52 9.83
C ILE A 85 -9.48 -0.50 9.97
N ALA A 86 -9.14 0.66 10.53
CA ALA A 86 -10.02 1.81 10.65
C ALA A 86 -9.39 3.05 10.01
N ALA A 87 -10.21 3.89 9.37
CA ALA A 87 -9.75 5.10 8.71
C ALA A 87 -10.72 6.27 8.89
N ASN A 88 -10.17 7.48 8.98
CA ASN A 88 -10.93 8.73 8.91
C ASN A 88 -10.54 9.49 7.64
N HIS A 89 -11.52 9.81 6.79
CA HIS A 89 -11.29 10.55 5.55
C HIS A 89 -11.32 12.07 5.81
N VAL A 90 -10.16 12.67 6.09
CA VAL A 90 -10.04 14.07 6.53
C VAL A 90 -9.87 15.10 5.40
N ARG A 91 -9.47 14.66 4.21
CA ARG A 91 -9.27 15.51 3.02
C ARG A 91 -9.59 14.75 1.74
N SER A 92 -10.19 15.44 0.77
CA SER A 92 -10.48 14.87 -0.55
C SER A 92 -9.32 15.01 -1.53
N ALA A 93 -9.19 14.05 -2.44
CA ALA A 93 -8.28 14.09 -3.59
C ALA A 93 -9.06 13.85 -4.88
N ARG A 94 -8.58 14.42 -6.00
CA ARG A 94 -9.20 14.27 -7.34
C ARG A 94 -8.23 13.82 -8.43
N SER A 95 -6.93 13.99 -8.19
CA SER A 95 -5.85 13.68 -9.13
C SER A 95 -4.51 13.64 -8.38
N GLY A 96 -3.44 13.22 -9.07
CA GLY A 96 -2.09 13.16 -8.49
C GLY A 96 -1.82 11.81 -7.86
N PHE A 97 -1.05 11.80 -6.77
CA PHE A 97 -0.76 10.61 -5.97
C PHE A 97 -1.19 10.84 -4.52
N VAL A 98 -1.66 9.76 -3.90
CA VAL A 98 -1.84 9.66 -2.44
C VAL A 98 -0.84 8.68 -1.86
#